data_AF-A0A9W7FJP5-F1
#
_entry.id   AF-A0A9W7FJP5-F1
#
_cell.length_a   1.000
_cell.length_b   1.000
_cell.length_c   1.000
_cell.angle_alpha   90.00
_cell.angle_beta   90.00
_cell.angle_gamma   90.00
#
_symmetry.space_group_name_H-M   'P 1'
#
loop_
_entity.id
_entity.type
_entity.pdbx_description
1 polymer ?
#
loop_
_entity_poly.entity_id
_entity_poly.type
_entity_poly.pdbx_seq_one_letter_code
_entity_poly.pdbx_strand_id
1 'polypeptide(L)'
;MDLRRSTLDNAFGKLSLSDQYDITLTGLCSKILDVPANTTDWNTSPEEALRDPLLLIGEMKDKNIKPSSRSTRSLIDAVASLSSVDSMAKTLTLLARTQRKLKVYGRKFIETRKIQVKPDTKVPEDRRQEEILAAVSYLMLLGICFGRNALGGFDDLYDPLLSNAVIYSSLLILLGDNIYAVLKFLSGLTDKIPSLPSVPESSPVGRGELTKTLTAGLGRLGTSDTERECRSEAAALVTAYKLGLPCFAFRSNGLEAAALIKGSSEESNVDDLSGEGGIIKVLTWTLAPVAEEEMKHSQLVVSDPREAKGLWKRLNKIGIGFGEEREDLLCRFAMEQARAIVRDEKESIDQVAERLIGGAATVGDLISYLEGWEDEI
;
A
#
# COMPACT_ATOMS: atom_id res chain seq x y z
N MET A 1 43.46 -26.63 -3.55
CA MET A 1 42.56 -25.48 -3.78
C MET A 1 43.03 -24.58 -4.93
N ASP A 2 44.32 -24.58 -5.28
CA ASP A 2 44.88 -23.63 -6.25
C ASP A 2 44.47 -23.84 -7.72
N LEU A 3 44.18 -25.07 -8.15
CA LEU A 3 43.74 -25.34 -9.53
C LEU A 3 42.37 -24.73 -9.86
N ARG A 4 41.45 -24.72 -8.88
CA ARG A 4 40.10 -24.14 -9.05
C ARG A 4 40.13 -22.62 -9.12
N ARG A 5 40.97 -21.97 -8.29
CA ARG A 5 41.19 -20.51 -8.35
C ARG A 5 41.80 -20.09 -9.69
N SER A 6 42.87 -20.77 -10.11
CA SER A 6 43.52 -20.54 -11.41
C SER A 6 42.57 -20.68 -12.61
N THR A 7 41.65 -21.64 -12.58
CA THR A 7 40.68 -21.84 -13.68
C THR A 7 39.61 -20.75 -13.69
N LEU A 8 39.12 -20.33 -12.51
CA LEU A 8 38.14 -19.25 -12.38
C LEU A 8 38.73 -17.89 -12.77
N ASP A 9 39.95 -17.57 -12.34
CA ASP A 9 40.61 -16.31 -12.68
C ASP A 9 40.85 -16.20 -14.19
N ASN A 10 41.24 -17.31 -14.84
CA ASN A 10 41.43 -17.35 -16.29
C ASN A 10 40.09 -17.25 -17.04
N ALA A 11 39.02 -17.88 -16.53
CA ALA A 11 37.69 -17.74 -17.13
C ALA A 11 37.15 -16.31 -16.97
N PHE A 12 37.31 -15.70 -15.80
CA PHE A 12 36.87 -14.34 -15.50
C PHE A 12 37.64 -13.30 -16.32
N GLY A 13 38.95 -13.47 -16.47
CA GLY A 13 39.78 -12.59 -17.29
C GLY A 13 39.46 -12.62 -18.80
N LYS A 14 38.71 -13.62 -19.28
CA LYS A 14 38.25 -13.70 -20.68
C LYS A 14 36.94 -12.95 -20.95
N LEU A 15 36.23 -12.54 -19.90
CA LEU A 15 34.97 -11.82 -20.03
C LEU A 15 35.21 -10.37 -20.46
N SER A 16 34.21 -9.75 -21.09
CA SER A 16 34.27 -8.31 -21.33
C SER A 16 34.31 -7.56 -20.00
N LEU A 17 34.89 -6.34 -20.00
CA LEU A 17 34.97 -5.55 -18.78
C LEU A 17 33.57 -5.32 -18.18
N SER A 18 32.55 -5.09 -19.01
CA SER A 18 31.16 -4.96 -18.58
C SER A 18 30.65 -6.20 -17.84
N ASP A 19 30.87 -7.39 -18.43
CA ASP A 19 30.42 -8.66 -17.84
C ASP A 19 31.15 -8.94 -16.51
N GLN A 20 32.43 -8.57 -16.41
CA GLN A 20 33.19 -8.68 -15.16
C GLN A 20 32.54 -7.84 -14.05
N TYR A 21 32.20 -6.58 -14.32
CA TYR A 21 31.50 -5.72 -13.35
C TYR A 21 30.12 -6.26 -13.00
N ASP A 22 29.34 -6.69 -13.99
CA ASP A 22 27.98 -7.19 -13.78
C ASP A 22 27.94 -8.47 -12.93
N ILE A 23 28.83 -9.42 -13.21
CA ILE A 23 28.94 -10.65 -12.43
C ILE A 23 29.42 -10.34 -11.01
N THR A 24 30.39 -9.43 -10.86
CA THR A 24 30.90 -9.03 -9.54
C THR A 24 29.79 -8.37 -8.72
N LEU A 25 29.06 -7.43 -9.30
CA LEU A 25 27.95 -6.75 -8.65
C LEU A 25 26.85 -7.73 -8.24
N THR A 26 26.44 -8.61 -9.16
CA THR A 26 25.42 -9.64 -8.90
C THR A 26 25.87 -10.59 -7.77
N GLY A 27 27.15 -10.98 -7.77
CA GLY A 27 27.73 -11.84 -6.72
C GLY A 27 27.76 -11.16 -5.35
N LEU A 28 28.13 -9.87 -5.29
CA LEU A 28 28.09 -9.09 -4.05
C LEU A 28 26.65 -8.96 -3.52
N CYS A 29 25.68 -8.70 -4.39
CA CYS A 29 24.28 -8.60 -4.01
C CYS A 29 23.71 -9.95 -3.53
N SER A 30 24.07 -11.05 -4.21
CA SER A 30 23.67 -12.41 -3.81
C SER A 30 24.19 -12.75 -2.41
N LYS A 31 25.43 -12.34 -2.10
CA LYS A 31 26.01 -12.53 -0.76
C LYS A 31 25.20 -11.82 0.33
N ILE A 32 24.62 -10.65 0.04
CA ILE A 32 23.75 -9.92 0.98
C ILE A 32 22.43 -10.68 1.15
N LEU A 33 21.84 -11.14 0.05
CA LEU A 33 20.57 -11.88 0.04
C LEU A 33 20.66 -13.26 0.71
N ASP A 34 21.82 -13.91 0.66
CA ASP A 34 22.07 -15.22 1.28
C ASP A 34 22.18 -15.15 2.81
N VAL A 35 22.26 -13.95 3.41
CA VAL A 35 22.29 -13.80 4.86
C VAL A 35 20.90 -14.12 5.44
N PRO A 36 20.76 -15.16 6.28
CA PRO A 36 19.46 -15.52 6.84
C PRO A 36 18.91 -14.37 7.69
N ALA A 37 17.63 -14.02 7.50
CA ALA A 37 16.95 -12.99 8.28
C ALA A 37 17.00 -13.22 9.82
N ASN A 38 17.19 -14.48 10.25
CA ASN A 38 17.21 -14.88 11.66
C ASN A 38 18.62 -14.96 12.28
N THR A 39 19.68 -14.70 11.52
CA THR A 39 21.02 -14.64 12.10
C THR A 39 21.14 -13.34 12.90
N THR A 40 21.06 -13.42 14.22
CA THR A 40 21.20 -12.29 15.17
C THR A 40 22.60 -11.65 15.18
N ASP A 41 23.47 -12.00 14.23
CA ASP A 41 24.86 -11.57 14.11
C ASP A 41 24.99 -10.30 13.23
N TRP A 42 23.99 -9.43 13.26
CA TRP A 42 23.95 -8.13 12.57
C TRP A 42 24.86 -7.10 13.24
N ASN A 43 26.15 -7.40 13.40
CA ASN A 43 27.13 -6.36 13.70
C ASN A 43 27.41 -5.46 12.48
N THR A 44 26.99 -5.87 11.29
CA THR A 44 27.18 -5.13 10.04
C THR A 44 25.97 -4.23 9.80
N SER A 45 26.18 -2.91 9.80
CA SER A 45 25.11 -1.98 9.45
C SER A 45 24.70 -2.14 7.97
N PRO A 46 23.46 -1.79 7.58
CA PRO A 46 23.04 -1.80 6.17
C PRO A 46 24.01 -1.05 5.25
N GLU A 47 24.60 0.03 5.76
CA GLU A 47 25.57 0.86 5.06
C GLU A 47 26.89 0.12 4.82
N GLU A 48 27.35 -0.67 5.79
CA GLU A 48 28.55 -1.49 5.66
C GLU A 48 28.31 -2.65 4.68
N ALA A 49 27.14 -3.29 4.73
CA ALA A 49 26.76 -4.36 3.81
C ALA A 49 26.71 -3.88 2.35
N LEU A 50 26.21 -2.66 2.11
CA LEU A 50 26.06 -2.08 0.78
C LEU A 50 27.29 -1.31 0.29
N ARG A 51 28.32 -1.15 1.12
CA ARG A 51 29.52 -0.37 0.78
C ARG A 51 30.15 -0.84 -0.52
N ASP A 52 30.43 -2.14 -0.63
CA ASP A 52 31.12 -2.70 -1.81
C ASP A 52 30.26 -2.62 -3.08
N PRO A 53 28.96 -3.03 -3.09
CA PRO A 53 28.09 -2.82 -4.25
C PRO A 53 28.00 -1.37 -4.72
N LEU A 54 27.85 -0.41 -3.79
CA LEU A 54 27.71 1.00 -4.13
C LEU A 54 29.01 1.61 -4.65
N LEU A 55 30.16 1.23 -4.09
CA LEU A 55 31.48 1.61 -4.61
C LEU A 55 31.67 1.08 -6.04
N LEU A 56 31.26 -0.17 -6.29
CA LEU A 56 31.37 -0.77 -7.61
C LEU A 56 30.50 -0.04 -8.64
N ILE A 57 29.26 0.33 -8.30
CA ILE A 57 28.42 1.19 -9.16
C ILE A 57 29.08 2.55 -9.42
N GLY A 58 29.69 3.15 -8.39
CA GLY A 58 30.45 4.40 -8.54
C GLY A 58 31.60 4.25 -9.54
N GLU A 59 32.37 3.16 -9.43
CA GLU A 59 33.46 2.86 -10.36
C GLU A 59 32.95 2.59 -11.79
N MET A 60 31.84 1.86 -11.93
CA MET A 60 31.19 1.64 -13.23
C MET A 60 30.80 2.98 -13.87
N LYS A 61 30.25 3.90 -13.10
CA LYS A 61 29.93 5.26 -13.56
C LYS A 61 31.18 6.00 -14.04
N ASP A 62 32.26 5.97 -13.27
CA ASP A 62 33.53 6.65 -13.61
C ASP A 62 34.17 6.06 -14.87
N LYS A 63 34.03 4.74 -15.09
CA LYS A 63 34.50 4.03 -16.28
C LYS A 63 33.48 4.04 -17.44
N ASN A 64 32.34 4.73 -17.28
CA ASN A 64 31.24 4.77 -18.25
C ASN A 64 30.69 3.38 -18.65
N ILE A 65 30.74 2.42 -17.73
CA ILE A 65 30.19 1.07 -17.89
C ILE A 65 28.74 1.06 -17.39
N LYS A 66 27.83 0.53 -18.20
CA LYS A 66 26.42 0.44 -17.84
C LYS A 66 26.18 -0.83 -17.01
N PRO A 67 25.56 -0.75 -15.82
CA PRO A 67 25.08 -1.97 -15.19
C PRO A 67 23.99 -2.60 -16.06
N SER A 68 24.08 -3.92 -16.22
CA SER A 68 23.01 -4.71 -16.81
C SER A 68 21.72 -4.60 -15.98
N SER A 69 20.60 -4.90 -16.61
CA SER A 69 19.30 -4.90 -15.94
C SER A 69 19.22 -5.98 -14.86
N ARG A 70 19.94 -7.09 -15.05
CA ARG A 70 20.09 -8.16 -14.05
C ARG A 70 20.86 -7.71 -12.80
N SER A 71 22.00 -7.05 -12.96
CA SER A 71 22.80 -6.61 -11.82
C SER A 71 22.12 -5.45 -11.07
N THR A 72 21.42 -4.57 -11.81
CA THR A 72 20.58 -3.52 -11.23
C THR A 72 19.43 -4.10 -10.40
N ARG A 73 18.73 -5.11 -10.92
CA ARG A 73 17.68 -5.84 -10.21
C ARG A 73 18.20 -6.45 -8.91
N SER A 74 19.33 -7.16 -9.01
CA SER A 74 19.95 -7.82 -7.86
C SER A 74 20.35 -6.82 -6.76
N LEU A 75 20.83 -5.63 -7.15
CA LEU A 75 21.16 -4.56 -6.23
C LEU A 75 19.92 -4.01 -5.52
N ILE A 76 18.84 -3.77 -6.25
CA ILE A 76 17.56 -3.33 -5.66
C ILE A 76 17.05 -4.36 -4.65
N ASP A 77 17.09 -5.65 -4.99
CA ASP A 77 16.66 -6.73 -4.10
C ASP A 77 17.52 -6.82 -2.84
N ALA A 78 18.84 -6.73 -2.99
CA ALA A 78 19.75 -6.71 -1.86
C ALA A 78 19.45 -5.53 -0.93
N VAL A 79 19.21 -4.33 -1.47
CA VAL A 79 18.89 -3.15 -0.67
C VAL A 79 17.51 -3.27 -0.01
N ALA A 80 16.53 -3.83 -0.71
CA ALA A 80 15.19 -4.07 -0.17
C ALA A 80 15.24 -5.06 1.02
N SER A 81 16.08 -6.09 0.94
CA SER A 81 16.25 -7.07 2.02
C SER A 81 16.77 -6.45 3.33
N LEU A 82 17.49 -5.32 3.25
CA LEU A 82 18.03 -4.61 4.40
C LEU A 82 17.02 -3.67 5.08
N SER A 83 15.83 -3.48 4.48
CA SER A 83 14.75 -2.64 5.04
C SER A 83 15.16 -1.21 5.42
N SER A 84 16.22 -0.66 4.79
CA SER A 84 16.74 0.68 5.06
C SER A 84 16.29 1.66 3.98
N VAL A 85 15.43 2.61 4.36
CA VAL A 85 14.91 3.66 3.47
C VAL A 85 16.05 4.52 2.90
N ASP A 86 17.02 4.91 3.73
CA ASP A 86 18.15 5.75 3.32
C ASP A 86 19.05 5.02 2.31
N SER A 87 19.32 3.74 2.57
CA SER A 87 20.07 2.89 1.65
C SER A 87 19.37 2.74 0.30
N MET A 88 18.05 2.61 0.32
CA MET A 88 17.24 2.57 -0.90
C MET A 88 17.27 3.90 -1.64
N ALA A 89 17.14 5.02 -0.93
CA ALA A 89 17.21 6.35 -1.51
C ALA A 89 18.54 6.61 -2.20
N LYS A 90 19.64 6.29 -1.53
CA LYS A 90 21.00 6.40 -2.07
C LYS A 90 21.15 5.54 -3.32
N THR A 91 20.69 4.29 -3.27
CA THR A 91 20.78 3.35 -4.39
C THR A 91 19.98 3.82 -5.60
N LEU A 92 18.69 4.15 -5.44
CA LEU A 92 17.85 4.61 -6.55
C LEU A 92 18.35 5.93 -7.13
N THR A 93 18.77 6.87 -6.29
CA THR A 93 19.35 8.14 -6.74
C THR A 93 20.64 7.91 -7.52
N LEU A 94 21.49 7.01 -7.05
CA LEU A 94 22.73 6.64 -7.73
C LEU A 94 22.42 5.98 -9.08
N LEU A 95 21.47 5.05 -9.15
CA LEU A 95 21.04 4.37 -10.38
C LEU A 95 20.36 5.32 -11.38
N ALA A 96 19.53 6.26 -10.89
CA ALA A 96 18.91 7.29 -11.72
C ALA A 96 19.97 8.23 -12.33
N ARG A 97 20.99 8.61 -11.54
CA ARG A 97 22.12 9.45 -11.99
C ARG A 97 23.11 8.67 -12.86
N THR A 98 23.27 7.39 -12.63
CA THR A 98 24.17 6.51 -13.39
C THR A 98 23.49 6.14 -14.70
N GLN A 99 23.80 6.93 -15.73
CA GLN A 99 23.43 6.68 -17.13
C GLN A 99 21.92 6.57 -17.41
N ARG A 100 21.07 7.13 -16.54
CA ARG A 100 19.60 7.20 -16.70
C ARG A 100 18.94 5.83 -16.84
N LYS A 101 19.43 4.83 -16.11
CA LYS A 101 18.87 3.47 -16.14
C LYS A 101 17.44 3.42 -15.60
N LEU A 102 17.14 4.22 -14.57
CA LEU A 102 15.77 4.44 -14.11
C LEU A 102 15.14 5.56 -14.93
N LYS A 103 14.34 5.20 -15.93
CA LYS A 103 13.62 6.12 -16.83
C LYS A 103 12.27 6.51 -16.27
N VAL A 104 11.67 5.75 -15.37
CA VAL A 104 10.31 5.98 -14.88
C VAL A 104 10.33 6.56 -13.47
N TYR A 105 11.34 6.21 -12.66
CA TYR A 105 11.53 6.73 -11.31
C TYR A 105 11.46 8.27 -11.26
N GLY A 106 10.58 8.81 -10.41
CA GLY A 106 10.45 10.25 -10.16
C GLY A 106 9.97 11.09 -11.35
N ARG A 107 9.56 10.48 -12.47
CA ARG A 107 9.13 11.22 -13.66
C ARG A 107 7.71 11.75 -13.60
N LYS A 108 6.88 11.23 -12.70
CA LYS A 108 5.49 11.67 -12.56
C LYS A 108 5.40 12.70 -11.43
N PHE A 109 5.93 13.90 -11.69
CA PHE A 109 5.44 15.06 -10.97
C PHE A 109 4.16 15.49 -11.69
N ILE A 110 3.00 15.05 -11.20
CA ILE A 110 1.77 15.74 -11.62
C ILE A 110 1.99 17.18 -11.18
N GLU A 111 2.06 18.10 -12.15
CA GLU A 111 2.06 19.53 -11.86
C GLU A 111 0.86 19.80 -10.95
N THR A 112 1.15 19.95 -9.66
CA THR A 112 0.17 20.15 -8.59
C THR A 112 -0.81 21.27 -8.90
N ARG A 113 -0.46 22.16 -9.83
CA ARG A 113 -1.28 23.27 -10.32
C ARG A 113 -2.50 22.88 -11.18
N LYS A 114 -2.58 21.65 -11.72
CA LYS A 114 -3.70 21.27 -12.62
C LYS A 114 -4.82 20.47 -11.94
N ILE A 115 -4.61 19.97 -10.73
CA ILE A 115 -5.66 19.25 -10.00
C ILE A 115 -6.48 20.26 -9.21
N GLN A 116 -7.70 20.50 -9.68
CA GLN A 116 -8.69 21.23 -8.87
C GLN A 116 -9.28 20.28 -7.84
N VAL A 117 -9.04 20.54 -6.56
CA VAL A 117 -9.75 19.85 -5.47
C VAL A 117 -11.22 20.18 -5.62
N LYS A 118 -12.04 19.16 -5.85
CA LYS A 118 -13.47 19.38 -5.85
C LYS A 118 -13.95 19.59 -4.41
N PRO A 119 -14.90 20.50 -4.16
CA PRO A 119 -15.36 20.79 -2.80
C PRO A 119 -15.99 19.58 -2.10
N ASP A 120 -16.46 18.58 -2.87
CA ASP A 120 -17.02 17.31 -2.42
C ASP A 120 -15.98 16.21 -2.19
N THR A 121 -14.70 16.42 -2.54
CA THR A 121 -13.65 15.46 -2.22
C THR A 121 -13.53 15.35 -0.70
N LYS A 122 -13.90 14.18 -0.18
CA LYS A 122 -13.68 13.78 1.21
C LYS A 122 -12.72 12.60 1.22
N VAL A 123 -11.75 12.65 2.13
CA VAL A 123 -10.98 11.46 2.48
C VAL A 123 -11.94 10.50 3.19
N PRO A 124 -12.02 9.23 2.78
CA PRO A 124 -12.91 8.27 3.42
C PRO A 124 -12.70 8.22 4.94
N GLU A 125 -13.79 8.23 5.69
CA GLU A 125 -13.74 8.01 7.14
C GLU A 125 -13.52 6.52 7.41
N ASP A 126 -12.64 6.22 8.36
CA ASP A 126 -12.50 4.85 8.84
C ASP A 126 -13.48 4.57 9.98
N ARG A 127 -14.40 3.64 9.75
CA ARG A 127 -15.36 3.12 10.75
C ARG A 127 -15.10 1.65 11.09
N ARG A 128 -13.93 1.10 10.76
CA ARG A 128 -13.55 -0.31 11.01
C ARG A 128 -13.87 -0.80 12.41
N GLN A 129 -13.55 -0.01 13.44
CA GLN A 129 -13.78 -0.42 14.83
C GLN A 129 -15.27 -0.56 15.13
N GLU A 130 -16.08 0.40 14.68
CA GLU A 130 -17.54 0.38 14.83
C GLU A 130 -18.15 -0.78 14.04
N GLU A 131 -17.69 -1.00 12.81
CA GLU A 131 -18.11 -2.08 11.92
C GLU A 131 -17.81 -3.46 12.51
N ILE A 132 -16.56 -3.69 12.94
CA ILE A 132 -16.14 -4.97 13.57
C ILE A 132 -16.89 -5.19 14.87
N LEU A 133 -17.00 -4.17 15.72
CA LEU A 133 -17.70 -4.28 17.00
C LEU A 133 -19.19 -4.61 16.78
N ALA A 134 -19.84 -3.97 15.82
CA ALA A 134 -21.23 -4.27 15.45
C ALA A 134 -21.37 -5.72 14.95
N ALA A 135 -20.46 -6.18 14.09
CA ALA A 135 -20.49 -7.54 13.55
C ALA A 135 -20.22 -8.62 14.61
N VAL A 136 -19.22 -8.44 15.47
CA VAL A 136 -18.95 -9.34 16.59
C VAL A 136 -20.14 -9.39 17.56
N SER A 137 -20.71 -8.22 17.90
CA SER A 137 -21.86 -8.14 18.79
C SER A 137 -23.07 -8.86 18.21
N TYR A 138 -23.32 -8.69 16.91
CA TYR A 138 -24.40 -9.36 16.20
C TYR A 138 -24.19 -10.89 16.12
N LEU A 139 -22.98 -11.34 15.78
CA LEU A 139 -22.64 -12.78 15.74
C LEU A 139 -22.72 -13.42 17.12
N MET A 140 -22.30 -12.72 18.18
CA MET A 140 -22.42 -13.21 19.55
C MET A 140 -23.89 -13.34 19.96
N LEU A 141 -24.73 -12.35 19.65
CA LEU A 141 -26.17 -12.41 19.92
C LEU A 141 -26.80 -13.63 19.22
N LEU A 142 -26.56 -13.78 17.92
CA LEU A 142 -27.06 -14.93 17.16
C LEU A 142 -26.51 -16.25 17.70
N GLY A 143 -25.21 -16.32 18.00
CA GLY A 143 -24.55 -17.50 18.54
C GLY A 143 -25.14 -17.93 19.89
N ILE A 144 -25.46 -16.99 20.78
CA ILE A 144 -26.15 -17.27 22.04
C ILE A 144 -27.56 -17.81 21.79
N CYS A 145 -28.34 -17.17 20.90
CA CYS A 145 -29.69 -17.59 20.58
C CYS A 145 -29.73 -18.98 19.92
N PHE A 146 -28.87 -19.23 18.92
CA PHE A 146 -28.78 -20.53 18.23
C PHE A 146 -28.20 -21.62 19.14
N GLY A 147 -27.13 -21.33 19.88
CA GLY A 147 -26.52 -22.30 20.80
C GLY A 147 -27.48 -22.74 21.89
N ARG A 148 -28.28 -21.82 22.44
CA ARG A 148 -29.31 -22.16 23.43
C ARG A 148 -30.47 -22.97 22.83
N ASN A 149 -30.92 -22.62 21.61
CA ASN A 149 -31.94 -23.40 20.90
C ASN A 149 -31.45 -24.82 20.56
N ALA A 150 -30.17 -24.98 20.18
CA ALA A 150 -29.58 -26.26 19.81
C ALA A 150 -29.29 -27.18 21.00
N LEU A 151 -28.90 -26.60 22.15
CA LEU A 151 -28.53 -27.36 23.36
C LEU A 151 -29.73 -27.68 24.28
N GLY A 152 -30.96 -27.34 23.87
CA GLY A 152 -32.17 -27.77 24.55
C GLY A 152 -32.51 -27.04 25.85
N GLY A 153 -31.96 -25.84 26.08
CA GLY A 153 -32.23 -25.03 27.27
C GLY A 153 -31.58 -25.58 28.55
N PHE A 154 -30.57 -24.90 29.06
CA PHE A 154 -29.85 -25.35 30.26
C PHE A 154 -30.59 -25.12 31.59
N ASP A 155 -31.81 -24.55 31.58
CA ASP A 155 -32.63 -24.34 32.78
C ASP A 155 -34.13 -24.27 32.43
N ASP A 156 -35.00 -24.78 33.31
CA ASP A 156 -36.48 -24.74 33.24
C ASP A 156 -37.08 -23.32 33.24
N LEU A 157 -36.25 -22.27 33.28
CA LEU A 157 -36.66 -20.88 33.37
C LEU A 157 -36.80 -20.18 32.01
N TYR A 158 -36.61 -20.87 30.88
CA TYR A 158 -36.44 -20.23 29.58
C TYR A 158 -37.46 -20.63 28.50
N ASP A 159 -38.01 -19.62 27.83
CA ASP A 159 -39.00 -19.77 26.77
C ASP A 159 -38.34 -19.65 25.38
N PRO A 160 -38.34 -20.72 24.55
CA PRO A 160 -37.82 -20.68 23.18
C PRO A 160 -38.52 -19.63 22.29
N LEU A 161 -39.72 -19.16 22.67
CA LEU A 161 -40.36 -18.01 22.01
C LEU A 161 -39.51 -16.75 22.09
N LEU A 162 -38.82 -16.50 23.21
CA LEU A 162 -38.03 -15.28 23.40
C LEU A 162 -36.79 -15.29 22.49
N SER A 163 -36.07 -16.42 22.41
CA SER A 163 -34.91 -16.55 21.52
C SER A 163 -35.29 -16.42 20.05
N ASN A 164 -36.41 -17.03 19.64
CA ASN A 164 -36.93 -16.89 18.28
C ASN A 164 -37.40 -15.47 17.99
N ALA A 165 -38.09 -14.82 18.94
CA ALA A 165 -38.51 -13.43 18.81
C ALA A 165 -37.31 -12.49 18.63
N VAL A 166 -36.20 -12.71 19.36
CA VAL A 166 -34.97 -11.94 19.19
C VAL A 166 -34.36 -12.13 17.80
N ILE A 167 -34.26 -13.37 17.32
CA ILE A 167 -33.73 -13.66 15.96
C ILE A 167 -34.62 -13.03 14.88
N TYR A 168 -35.94 -13.19 14.96
CA TYR A 168 -36.87 -12.64 13.97
C TYR A 168 -36.93 -11.11 14.02
N SER A 169 -36.90 -10.51 15.21
CA SER A 169 -36.85 -9.05 15.35
C SER A 169 -35.54 -8.47 14.83
N SER A 170 -34.40 -9.11 15.05
CA SER A 170 -33.12 -8.66 14.47
C SER A 170 -33.13 -8.76 12.94
N LEU A 171 -33.69 -9.83 12.38
CA LEU A 171 -33.87 -9.97 10.93
C LEU A 171 -34.81 -8.90 10.36
N LEU A 172 -35.93 -8.63 11.05
CA LEU A 172 -36.87 -7.57 10.66
C LEU A 172 -36.26 -6.18 10.72
N ILE A 173 -35.38 -5.90 11.70
CA ILE A 173 -34.64 -4.63 11.78
C ILE A 173 -33.68 -4.50 10.58
N LEU A 174 -32.97 -5.56 10.20
CA LEU A 174 -32.07 -5.53 9.03
C LEU A 174 -32.83 -5.39 7.71
N LEU A 175 -33.97 -6.07 7.57
CA LEU A 175 -34.88 -5.88 6.44
C LEU A 175 -35.44 -4.45 6.41
N GLY A 176 -35.86 -3.96 7.58
CA GLY A 176 -36.39 -2.61 7.79
C GLY A 176 -35.38 -1.52 7.47
N ASP A 177 -34.11 -1.74 7.79
CA ASP A 177 -33.03 -0.82 7.50
C ASP A 177 -32.78 -0.63 5.99
N ASN A 178 -33.08 -1.66 5.19
CA ASN A 178 -32.97 -1.62 3.72
C ASN A 178 -34.28 -1.29 3.00
N ILE A 179 -35.39 -1.02 3.72
CA ILE A 179 -36.71 -0.81 3.12
C ILE A 179 -36.67 0.24 2.01
N TYR A 180 -35.90 1.33 2.16
CA TYR A 180 -35.85 2.38 1.15
C TYR A 180 -35.09 1.95 -0.11
N ALA A 181 -34.04 1.15 0.01
CA ALA A 181 -33.34 0.57 -1.13
C ALA A 181 -34.24 -0.39 -1.91
N VAL A 182 -35.02 -1.20 -1.19
CA VAL A 182 -36.03 -2.12 -1.77
C VAL A 182 -37.16 -1.35 -2.44
N LEU A 183 -37.71 -0.31 -1.79
CA LEU A 183 -38.76 0.53 -2.35
C LEU A 183 -38.27 1.32 -3.57
N LYS A 184 -37.02 1.81 -3.56
CA LYS A 184 -36.40 2.47 -4.71
C LYS A 184 -36.21 1.51 -5.89
N PHE A 185 -35.73 0.29 -5.63
CA PHE A 185 -35.62 -0.76 -6.66
C PHE A 185 -36.99 -1.12 -7.26
N LEU A 186 -38.02 -1.29 -6.42
CA LEU A 186 -39.39 -1.55 -6.87
C LEU A 186 -39.99 -0.37 -7.65
N SER A 187 -39.72 0.86 -7.23
CA SER A 187 -40.14 2.06 -7.97
C SER A 187 -39.47 2.19 -9.34
N GLY A 188 -38.24 1.71 -9.50
CA GLY A 188 -37.54 1.65 -10.79
C GLY A 188 -38.08 0.60 -11.75
N LEU A 189 -38.82 -0.41 -11.25
CA LEU A 189 -39.47 -1.44 -12.06
C LEU A 189 -40.87 -1.03 -12.55
N THR A 190 -41.41 0.09 -12.06
CA THR A 190 -42.77 0.54 -12.38
C THR A 190 -42.83 2.06 -12.55
N ASP A 191 -43.08 2.54 -13.77
CA ASP A 191 -43.24 3.97 -14.10
C ASP A 191 -44.42 4.69 -13.39
N LYS A 192 -45.13 4.00 -12.50
CA LYS A 192 -46.39 4.46 -11.87
C LYS A 192 -46.28 4.72 -10.36
N ILE A 193 -45.11 4.58 -9.74
CA ILE A 193 -44.95 4.85 -8.30
C ILE A 193 -44.52 6.31 -8.11
N PRO A 194 -45.26 7.10 -7.30
CA PRO A 194 -44.89 8.50 -7.02
C PRO A 194 -43.51 8.56 -6.37
N SER A 195 -42.74 9.61 -6.68
CA SER A 195 -41.41 9.86 -6.11
C SER A 195 -41.47 9.78 -4.59
N LEU A 196 -40.79 8.78 -4.02
CA LEU A 196 -40.73 8.60 -2.57
C LEU A 196 -40.19 9.88 -1.90
N PRO A 197 -40.77 10.32 -0.76
CA PRO A 197 -40.20 11.42 0.01
C PRO A 197 -38.77 11.09 0.42
N SER A 198 -37.90 12.09 0.45
CA SER A 198 -36.53 11.95 0.96
C SER A 198 -36.58 11.57 2.44
N VAL A 199 -35.76 10.57 2.83
CA VAL A 199 -35.68 10.13 4.23
C VAL A 199 -35.16 11.30 5.09
N PRO A 200 -35.86 11.72 6.16
CA PRO A 200 -35.39 12.77 7.06
C PRO A 200 -33.98 12.45 7.56
N GLU A 201 -33.11 13.47 7.61
CA GLU A 201 -31.69 13.31 7.98
C GLU A 201 -31.45 12.71 9.36
N SER A 202 -32.46 12.73 10.22
CA SER A 202 -32.39 12.26 11.60
C SER A 202 -32.82 10.80 11.82
N SER A 203 -33.31 10.07 10.82
CA SER A 203 -33.76 8.68 11.03
C SER A 203 -32.60 7.68 10.88
N PRO A 204 -32.25 6.92 11.95
CA PRO A 204 -31.20 5.90 11.88
C PRO A 204 -31.62 4.61 11.15
N VAL A 205 -32.92 4.43 10.90
CA VAL A 205 -33.49 3.24 10.24
C VAL A 205 -34.02 3.63 8.86
N GLY A 206 -33.69 2.82 7.85
CA GLY A 206 -34.21 2.95 6.48
C GLY A 206 -33.21 3.51 5.47
N ARG A 207 -31.97 3.81 5.90
CA ARG A 207 -30.87 4.24 5.01
C ARG A 207 -29.91 3.12 4.63
N GLY A 208 -30.05 1.95 5.24
CA GLY A 208 -29.12 0.84 5.08
C GLY A 208 -27.81 1.05 5.84
N GLU A 209 -27.71 2.02 6.75
CA GLU A 209 -26.46 2.32 7.47
C GLU A 209 -26.08 1.22 8.47
N LEU A 210 -27.06 0.67 9.20
CA LEU A 210 -26.85 -0.46 10.10
C LEU A 210 -26.45 -1.70 9.31
N THR A 211 -27.13 -1.96 8.20
CA THR A 211 -26.83 -3.08 7.30
C THR A 211 -25.46 -2.92 6.68
N LYS A 212 -25.11 -1.72 6.21
CA LYS A 212 -23.79 -1.42 5.63
C LYS A 212 -22.68 -1.62 6.66
N THR A 213 -22.86 -1.10 7.87
CA THR A 213 -21.92 -1.25 8.98
C THR A 213 -21.74 -2.71 9.36
N LEU A 214 -22.84 -3.45 9.47
CA LEU A 214 -22.83 -4.87 9.83
C LEU A 214 -22.20 -5.74 8.73
N THR A 215 -22.60 -5.55 7.47
CA THR A 215 -22.06 -6.31 6.33
C THR A 215 -20.59 -5.99 6.08
N ALA A 216 -20.16 -4.74 6.27
CA ALA A 216 -18.75 -4.37 6.25
C ALA A 216 -17.97 -5.07 7.36
N GLY A 217 -18.48 -5.04 8.59
CA GLY A 217 -17.87 -5.73 9.73
C GLY A 217 -17.76 -7.24 9.52
N LEU A 218 -18.81 -7.87 9.02
CA LEU A 218 -18.81 -9.30 8.69
C LEU A 218 -17.81 -9.62 7.56
N GLY A 219 -17.74 -8.78 6.52
CA GLY A 219 -16.76 -8.91 5.44
C GLY A 219 -15.33 -8.81 5.93
N ARG A 220 -15.07 -7.97 6.94
CA ARG A 220 -13.75 -7.83 7.59
C ARG A 220 -13.40 -8.98 8.53
N LEU A 221 -14.40 -9.60 9.16
CA LEU A 221 -14.23 -10.81 9.97
C LEU A 221 -14.04 -12.06 9.09
N GLY A 222 -14.42 -11.99 7.82
CA GLY A 222 -14.21 -13.02 6.80
C GLY A 222 -12.75 -13.15 6.35
N THR A 223 -12.51 -14.08 5.43
CA THR A 223 -11.18 -14.42 4.90
C THR A 223 -10.47 -13.21 4.31
N SER A 224 -9.15 -13.11 4.55
CA SER A 224 -8.25 -12.15 3.92
C SER A 224 -8.37 -12.21 2.39
N ASP A 225 -8.67 -11.08 1.77
CA ASP A 225 -8.76 -10.97 0.32
C ASP A 225 -7.37 -10.66 -0.24
N THR A 226 -6.60 -11.72 -0.52
CA THR A 226 -5.21 -11.61 -1.00
C THR A 226 -5.09 -10.79 -2.28
N GLU A 227 -6.05 -10.90 -3.21
CA GLU A 227 -6.04 -10.09 -4.44
C GLU A 227 -6.11 -8.60 -4.09
N ARG A 228 -7.01 -8.26 -3.18
CA ARG A 228 -7.23 -6.88 -2.75
C ARG A 228 -6.05 -6.30 -1.97
N GLU A 229 -5.38 -7.15 -1.17
CA GLU A 229 -4.11 -6.82 -0.53
C GLU A 229 -3.02 -6.54 -1.57
N CYS A 230 -2.79 -7.47 -2.51
CA CYS A 230 -1.78 -7.29 -3.55
C CYS A 230 -2.03 -6.06 -4.44
N ARG A 231 -3.30 -5.72 -4.74
CA ARG A 231 -3.65 -4.50 -5.49
C ARG A 231 -3.35 -3.22 -4.70
N SER A 232 -3.67 -3.21 -3.40
CA SER A 232 -3.35 -2.11 -2.50
C SER A 232 -1.83 -1.89 -2.42
N GLU A 233 -1.09 -3.00 -2.36
CA GLU A 233 0.38 -3.00 -2.31
C GLU A 233 1.02 -2.56 -3.63
N ALA A 234 0.48 -3.01 -4.75
CA ALA A 234 0.87 -2.55 -6.07
C ALA A 234 0.63 -1.04 -6.26
N ALA A 235 -0.52 -0.53 -5.80
CA ALA A 235 -0.83 0.90 -5.88
C ALA A 235 0.14 1.75 -5.05
N ALA A 236 0.50 1.30 -3.85
CA ALA A 236 1.53 1.95 -3.04
C ALA A 236 2.89 1.96 -3.74
N LEU A 237 3.34 0.80 -4.23
CA LEU A 237 4.64 0.63 -4.89
C LEU A 237 4.78 1.51 -6.14
N VAL A 238 3.81 1.39 -7.06
CA VAL A 238 3.81 2.14 -8.33
C VAL A 238 3.76 3.63 -8.05
N THR A 239 2.92 4.07 -7.12
CA THR A 239 2.80 5.49 -6.78
C THR A 239 4.08 6.04 -6.16
N ALA A 240 4.68 5.34 -5.19
CA ALA A 240 5.97 5.73 -4.61
C ALA A 240 7.06 5.88 -5.69
N TYR A 241 7.18 4.87 -6.55
CA TYR A 241 8.18 4.85 -7.61
C TYR A 241 8.04 6.01 -8.58
N LYS A 242 6.80 6.27 -9.03
CA LYS A 242 6.48 7.36 -9.97
C LYS A 242 6.69 8.74 -9.37
N LEU A 243 6.43 8.90 -8.07
CA LEU A 243 6.68 10.13 -7.32
C LEU A 243 8.16 10.34 -6.97
N GLY A 244 9.00 9.33 -7.17
CA GLY A 244 10.43 9.38 -6.85
C GLY A 244 10.69 9.26 -5.35
N LEU A 245 9.78 8.61 -4.62
CA LEU A 245 9.98 8.32 -3.21
C LEU A 245 10.87 7.07 -3.08
N PRO A 246 11.83 7.06 -2.15
CA PRO A 246 12.73 5.94 -1.96
C PRO A 246 12.13 4.83 -1.09
N CYS A 247 10.81 4.64 -1.16
CA CYS A 247 10.09 3.64 -0.38
C CYS A 247 9.50 2.57 -1.31
N PHE A 248 9.72 1.31 -0.95
CA PHE A 248 9.06 0.14 -1.55
C PHE A 248 8.27 -0.65 -0.52
N ALA A 249 7.92 -0.02 0.60
CA ALA A 249 6.99 -0.62 1.52
C ALA A 249 5.69 -0.87 0.75
N PHE A 250 5.39 -2.16 0.56
CA PHE A 250 4.15 -2.63 -0.02
C PHE A 250 2.96 -2.03 0.72
N ARG A 251 3.10 -1.76 2.03
CA ARG A 251 2.09 -1.06 2.82
C ARG A 251 2.61 0.29 3.29
N SER A 252 2.07 1.36 2.71
CA SER A 252 2.31 2.71 3.22
C SER A 252 1.74 2.86 4.63
N ASN A 253 2.56 3.29 5.58
CA ASN A 253 2.12 3.62 6.94
C ASN A 253 2.65 4.98 7.38
N GLY A 254 1.92 5.63 8.29
CA GLY A 254 2.22 6.98 8.75
C GLY A 254 3.51 7.09 9.57
N LEU A 255 4.04 5.97 10.11
CA LEU A 255 5.31 5.95 10.83
C LEU A 255 6.49 6.01 9.85
N GLU A 256 6.51 5.13 8.86
CA GLU A 256 7.52 5.11 7.80
C GLU A 256 7.48 6.37 6.97
N ALA A 257 6.29 6.88 6.66
CA ALA A 257 6.12 8.17 6.00
C ALA A 257 6.76 9.33 6.80
N ALA A 258 6.60 9.34 8.12
CA ALA A 258 7.22 10.35 8.98
C ALA A 258 8.74 10.17 9.06
N ALA A 259 9.21 8.93 9.15
CA ALA A 259 10.64 8.61 9.14
C ALA A 259 11.30 9.02 7.82
N LEU A 260 10.63 8.78 6.70
CA LEU A 260 11.06 9.19 5.37
C LEU A 260 11.22 10.71 5.26
N ILE A 261 10.24 11.48 5.72
CA ILE A 261 10.31 12.95 5.71
C ILE A 261 11.45 13.43 6.60
N LYS A 262 11.58 12.87 7.81
CA LYS A 262 12.64 13.25 8.75
C LYS A 262 14.03 12.94 8.16
N GLY A 263 14.25 11.73 7.65
CA GLY A 263 15.51 11.32 7.04
C GLY A 263 15.90 12.19 5.84
N SER A 264 14.92 12.59 5.02
CA SER A 264 15.18 13.47 3.87
C SER A 264 15.71 14.87 4.27
N SER A 265 15.37 15.36 5.46
CA SER A 265 15.84 16.67 5.94
C SER A 265 17.27 16.62 6.49
N GLU A 266 17.74 15.44 6.91
CA GLU A 266 19.06 15.24 7.52
C GLU A 266 20.13 14.86 6.47
N GLU A 267 19.74 14.24 5.35
CA GLU A 267 20.66 13.81 4.30
C GLU A 267 20.65 14.71 3.05
N SER A 268 21.81 15.30 2.72
CA SER A 268 21.97 16.25 1.60
C SER A 268 21.83 15.68 0.17
N ASN A 269 21.57 14.37 0.04
CA ASN A 269 21.53 13.67 -1.25
C ASN A 269 20.13 13.29 -1.72
N VAL A 270 19.11 13.39 -0.86
CA VAL A 270 17.71 13.09 -1.17
C VAL A 270 16.95 14.42 -1.38
N ASP A 271 15.94 14.43 -2.25
CA ASP A 271 15.04 15.59 -2.36
C ASP A 271 14.46 15.90 -0.97
N ASP A 272 14.52 17.16 -0.54
CA ASP A 272 13.96 17.58 0.74
C ASP A 272 12.43 17.38 0.74
N LEU A 273 11.96 16.38 1.49
CA LEU A 273 10.54 16.05 1.61
C LEU A 273 9.85 16.84 2.73
N SER A 274 10.58 17.64 3.51
CA SER A 274 10.01 18.44 4.61
C SER A 274 9.20 19.64 4.12
N GLY A 275 9.43 20.07 2.88
CA GLY A 275 8.62 21.09 2.22
C GLY A 275 7.20 20.61 1.89
N GLU A 276 6.29 21.55 1.67
CA GLU A 276 4.87 21.28 1.34
C GLU A 276 4.72 20.31 0.15
N GLY A 277 5.50 20.50 -0.91
CA GLY A 277 5.50 19.62 -2.07
C GLY A 277 5.94 18.18 -1.76
N GLY A 278 6.91 18.01 -0.87
CA GLY A 278 7.38 16.70 -0.42
C GLY A 278 6.35 15.98 0.44
N ILE A 279 5.77 16.70 1.40
CA ILE A 279 4.67 16.20 2.25
C ILE A 279 3.48 15.76 1.41
N ILE A 280 3.11 16.52 0.38
CA ILE A 280 2.06 16.13 -0.56
C ILE A 280 2.42 14.82 -1.29
N LYS A 281 3.67 14.64 -1.77
CA LYS A 281 4.08 13.36 -2.40
C LYS A 281 3.90 12.19 -1.42
N VAL A 282 4.35 12.35 -0.18
CA VAL A 282 4.28 11.29 0.84
C VAL A 282 2.82 11.00 1.23
N LEU A 283 1.98 12.02 1.34
CA LEU A 283 0.53 11.85 1.56
C LEU A 283 -0.14 11.15 0.37
N THR A 284 0.18 11.53 -0.86
CA THR A 284 -0.33 10.90 -2.08
C THR A 284 0.03 9.43 -2.11
N TRP A 285 1.27 9.08 -1.77
CA TRP A 285 1.70 7.69 -1.61
C TRP A 285 0.91 6.95 -0.52
N THR A 286 0.74 7.58 0.65
CA THR A 286 -0.01 7.00 1.77
C THR A 286 -1.48 6.75 1.45
N LEU A 287 -2.07 7.56 0.56
CA LEU A 287 -3.47 7.46 0.14
C LEU A 287 -3.67 6.66 -1.14
N ALA A 288 -2.60 6.25 -1.84
CA ALA A 288 -2.71 5.47 -3.08
C ALA A 288 -3.45 4.13 -2.90
N PRO A 289 -3.21 3.35 -1.83
CA PRO A 289 -3.99 2.14 -1.55
C PRO A 289 -5.49 2.43 -1.36
N VAL A 290 -5.80 3.54 -0.68
CA VAL A 290 -7.18 3.97 -0.42
C VAL A 290 -7.88 4.34 -1.72
N ALA A 291 -7.20 5.10 -2.58
CA ALA A 291 -7.73 5.48 -3.88
C ALA A 291 -7.99 4.26 -4.77
N GLU A 292 -7.06 3.30 -4.83
CA GLU A 292 -7.24 2.06 -5.60
C GLU A 292 -8.41 1.23 -5.11
N GLU A 293 -8.52 1.04 -3.79
CA GLU A 293 -9.60 0.24 -3.22
C GLU A 293 -10.97 0.91 -3.37
N GLU A 294 -11.07 2.22 -3.15
CA GLU A 294 -12.32 3.00 -3.30
C GLU A 294 -12.81 3.02 -4.74
N MET A 295 -11.91 3.03 -5.72
CA MET A 295 -12.27 3.04 -7.14
C MET A 295 -12.90 1.72 -7.61
N LYS A 296 -12.61 0.61 -6.92
CA LYS A 296 -13.07 -0.74 -7.30
C LYS A 296 -14.14 -1.30 -6.36
N HIS A 297 -14.19 -0.81 -5.12
CA HIS A 297 -15.05 -1.37 -4.09
C HIS A 297 -15.77 -0.29 -3.29
N SER A 298 -16.98 -0.62 -2.83
CA SER A 298 -17.83 0.30 -2.07
C SER A 298 -17.42 0.49 -0.61
N GLN A 299 -16.49 -0.32 -0.11
CA GLN A 299 -16.04 -0.36 1.29
C GLN A 299 -14.52 -0.51 1.31
N LEU A 300 -13.81 0.06 2.28
CA LEU A 300 -12.35 -0.09 2.40
C LEU A 300 -12.00 -1.20 3.38
N VAL A 301 -11.69 -2.40 2.91
CA VAL A 301 -11.35 -3.57 3.74
C VAL A 301 -9.86 -3.60 4.10
N VAL A 302 -8.98 -3.33 3.14
CA VAL A 302 -7.53 -3.46 3.31
C VAL A 302 -6.89 -2.12 3.69
N SER A 303 -7.07 -1.09 2.86
CA SER A 303 -6.38 0.20 2.96
C SER A 303 -6.87 1.08 4.11
N ASP A 304 -5.96 1.67 4.89
CA ASP A 304 -6.30 2.46 6.07
C ASP A 304 -6.13 3.98 5.81
N PRO A 305 -7.23 4.75 5.65
CA PRO A 305 -7.15 6.20 5.44
C PRO A 305 -6.64 6.97 6.67
N ARG A 306 -6.60 6.35 7.86
CA ARG A 306 -6.08 6.98 9.08
C ARG A 306 -4.58 7.15 9.05
N GLU A 307 -3.86 6.42 8.20
CA GLU A 307 -2.41 6.53 8.10
C GLU A 307 -1.96 7.94 7.69
N ALA A 308 -2.75 8.63 6.84
CA ALA A 308 -2.51 10.03 6.50
C ALA A 308 -2.63 10.98 7.72
N LYS A 309 -3.65 10.77 8.57
CA LYS A 309 -3.81 11.51 9.84
C LYS A 309 -2.71 11.13 10.84
N GLY A 310 -2.32 9.86 10.86
CA GLY A 310 -1.25 9.32 11.68
C GLY A 310 0.11 9.93 11.32
N LEU A 311 0.38 10.14 10.04
CA LEU A 311 1.52 10.90 9.54
C LEU A 311 1.48 12.33 10.06
N TRP A 312 0.34 13.02 9.93
CA TRP A 312 0.22 14.41 10.34
C TRP A 312 0.48 14.62 11.84
N LYS A 313 -0.12 13.78 12.69
CA LYS A 313 0.13 13.79 14.15
C LYS A 313 1.62 13.67 14.47
N ARG A 314 2.36 12.85 13.71
CA ARG A 314 3.81 12.69 13.88
C ARG A 314 4.58 13.90 13.38
N LEU A 315 4.20 14.48 12.23
CA LEU A 315 4.82 15.70 11.69
C LEU A 315 4.66 16.90 12.62
N ASN A 316 3.47 17.09 13.20
CA ASN A 316 3.23 18.11 14.21
C ASN A 316 4.11 17.92 15.45
N LYS A 317 4.28 16.66 15.90
CA LYS A 317 5.13 16.34 17.07
C LYS A 317 6.61 16.68 16.84
N ILE A 318 7.10 16.60 15.60
CA ILE A 318 8.48 16.93 15.23
C ILE A 318 8.64 18.37 14.70
N GLY A 319 7.59 19.20 14.76
CA GLY A 319 7.65 20.61 14.41
C GLY A 319 7.65 20.93 12.91
N ILE A 320 7.26 19.97 12.06
CA ILE A 320 7.23 20.12 10.58
C ILE A 320 5.80 20.43 10.07
N GLY A 321 4.77 20.20 10.88
CA GLY A 321 3.38 20.32 10.42
C GLY A 321 2.87 21.75 10.21
N PHE A 322 1.83 21.88 9.37
CA PHE A 322 1.29 23.17 8.92
C PHE A 322 -0.03 23.59 9.60
N GLY A 323 -0.38 22.99 10.74
CA GLY A 323 -1.64 23.26 11.47
C GLY A 323 -2.85 22.45 10.95
N GLU A 324 -3.94 22.42 11.73
CA GLU A 324 -5.10 21.55 11.46
C GLU A 324 -5.92 21.95 10.22
N GLU A 325 -6.14 23.25 9.97
CA GLU A 325 -6.90 23.70 8.78
C GLU A 325 -6.23 23.30 7.46
N ARG A 326 -4.89 23.30 7.42
CA ARG A 326 -4.13 22.86 6.25
C ARG A 326 -4.09 21.35 6.10
N GLU A 327 -4.23 20.60 7.19
CA GLU A 327 -4.24 19.12 7.17
C GLU A 327 -5.31 18.60 6.21
N ASP A 328 -6.56 19.03 6.42
CA ASP A 328 -7.71 18.54 5.66
C ASP A 328 -7.59 18.91 4.18
N LEU A 329 -7.18 20.15 3.88
CA LEU A 329 -6.96 20.61 2.51
C LEU A 329 -5.88 19.78 1.79
N LEU A 330 -4.74 19.56 2.43
CA LEU A 330 -3.63 18.80 1.86
C LEU A 330 -3.99 17.32 1.69
N CYS A 331 -4.71 16.72 2.64
CA CYS A 331 -5.17 15.34 2.53
C CYS A 331 -6.17 15.16 1.38
N ARG A 332 -7.11 16.09 1.19
CA ARG A 332 -8.03 16.07 0.04
C ARG A 332 -7.29 16.23 -1.28
N PHE A 333 -6.31 17.13 -1.33
CA PHE A 333 -5.49 17.34 -2.51
C PHE A 333 -4.63 16.10 -2.85
N ALA A 334 -4.01 15.50 -1.85
CA ALA A 334 -3.25 14.26 -1.98
C ALA A 334 -4.15 13.09 -2.41
N MET A 335 -5.41 13.02 -1.94
CA MET A 335 -6.37 12.01 -2.36
C MET A 335 -6.75 12.14 -3.85
N GLU A 336 -6.99 13.35 -4.35
CA GLU A 336 -7.23 13.55 -5.79
C GLU A 336 -6.01 13.22 -6.64
N GLN A 337 -4.81 13.54 -6.15
CA GLN A 337 -3.57 13.10 -6.79
C GLN A 337 -3.44 11.58 -6.82
N ALA A 338 -3.72 10.92 -5.71
CA ALA A 338 -3.67 9.46 -5.62
C ALA A 338 -4.65 8.84 -6.64
N ARG A 339 -5.90 9.32 -6.68
CA ARG A 339 -6.89 8.89 -7.67
C ARG A 339 -6.45 9.12 -9.12
N ALA A 340 -5.82 10.26 -9.40
CA ALA A 340 -5.30 10.56 -10.73
C ALA A 340 -4.17 9.60 -11.12
N ILE A 341 -3.18 9.39 -10.24
CA ILE A 341 -2.07 8.46 -10.49
C ILE A 341 -2.58 7.05 -10.68
N VAL A 342 -3.45 6.57 -9.79
CA VAL A 342 -4.02 5.21 -9.85
C VAL A 342 -4.79 4.99 -11.15
N ARG A 343 -5.59 5.99 -11.58
CA ARG A 343 -6.31 5.90 -12.86
C ARG A 343 -5.37 5.83 -14.06
N ASP A 344 -4.37 6.71 -14.08
CA ASP A 344 -3.44 6.81 -15.20
C ASP A 344 -2.47 5.61 -15.27
N GLU A 345 -2.15 5.00 -14.13
CA GLU A 345 -1.22 3.85 -14.03
C GLU A 345 -1.94 2.53 -13.81
N LYS A 346 -3.24 2.45 -14.15
CA LYS A 346 -4.07 1.26 -13.89
C LYS A 346 -3.44 -0.01 -14.44
N GLU A 347 -2.92 0.03 -15.67
CA GLU A 347 -2.28 -1.13 -16.30
C GLU A 347 -1.01 -1.57 -15.55
N SER A 348 -0.16 -0.61 -15.17
CA SER A 348 1.03 -0.87 -14.35
C SER A 348 0.65 -1.51 -13.00
N ILE A 349 -0.39 -0.99 -12.34
CA ILE A 349 -0.87 -1.48 -11.03
C ILE A 349 -1.45 -2.88 -11.17
N ASP A 350 -2.31 -3.14 -12.17
CA ASP A 350 -2.91 -4.45 -12.40
C ASP A 350 -1.82 -5.52 -12.64
N GLN A 351 -0.79 -5.19 -13.42
CA GLN A 351 0.33 -6.10 -13.73
C GLN A 351 1.29 -6.35 -12.57
N VAL A 352 1.56 -5.33 -11.75
CA VAL A 352 2.32 -5.47 -10.50
C VAL A 352 1.52 -6.31 -9.50
N ALA A 353 0.20 -6.10 -9.41
CA ALA A 353 -0.66 -6.88 -8.53
C ALA A 353 -0.69 -8.36 -8.93
N GLU A 354 -0.81 -8.68 -10.22
CA GLU A 354 -0.74 -10.07 -10.71
C GLU A 354 0.58 -10.77 -10.33
N ARG A 355 1.71 -10.06 -10.44
CA ARG A 355 3.02 -10.57 -10.04
C ARG A 355 3.11 -10.81 -8.52
N LEU A 356 2.55 -9.90 -7.72
CA LEU A 356 2.47 -10.04 -6.26
C LEU A 356 1.60 -11.23 -5.83
N ILE A 357 0.45 -11.43 -6.50
CA ILE A 357 -0.45 -12.58 -6.26
C ILE A 357 0.28 -13.90 -6.52
N GLY A 358 1.18 -13.93 -7.52
CA GLY A 358 2.03 -15.09 -7.79
C GLY A 358 3.02 -15.44 -6.66
N GLY A 359 3.29 -14.51 -5.74
CA GLY A 359 4.10 -14.74 -4.53
C GLY A 359 5.61 -14.91 -4.76
N ALA A 360 6.08 -14.88 -6.01
CA ALA A 360 7.48 -15.10 -6.37
C ALA A 360 8.23 -13.81 -6.75
N ALA A 361 7.52 -12.70 -6.96
CA ALA A 361 8.11 -11.47 -7.46
C ALA A 361 8.88 -10.72 -6.36
N THR A 362 10.14 -10.39 -6.63
CA THR A 362 10.95 -9.51 -5.77
C THR A 362 10.70 -8.03 -6.09
N VAL A 363 11.16 -7.11 -5.24
CA VAL A 363 11.06 -5.66 -5.51
C VAL A 363 11.78 -5.29 -6.81
N GLY A 364 12.93 -5.90 -7.05
CA GLY A 364 13.70 -5.78 -8.27
C GLY A 364 12.93 -6.27 -9.49
N ASP A 365 12.22 -7.40 -9.42
CA ASP A 365 11.39 -7.89 -10.53
C ASP A 365 10.30 -6.87 -10.88
N LEU A 366 9.63 -6.30 -9.87
CA LEU A 366 8.56 -5.31 -10.07
C LEU A 366 9.10 -4.02 -10.68
N ILE A 367 10.25 -3.53 -10.23
CA ILE A 367 10.89 -2.34 -10.82
C ILE A 367 11.37 -2.63 -12.24
N SER A 368 11.93 -3.81 -12.47
CA SER A 368 12.37 -4.26 -13.79
C SER A 368 11.22 -4.25 -14.78
N TYR A 369 10.02 -4.63 -14.35
CA TYR A 369 8.81 -4.53 -15.16
C TYR A 369 8.44 -3.05 -15.44
N LEU A 370 8.38 -2.22 -14.40
CA LEU A 370 8.04 -0.80 -14.55
C LEU A 370 8.99 -0.02 -15.46
N GLU A 371 10.25 -0.44 -15.52
CA GLU A 371 11.29 0.17 -16.36
C GLU A 371 11.41 -0.49 -17.75
N GLY A 372 10.65 -1.56 -18.03
CA GLY A 372 10.64 -2.26 -19.31
C GLY A 372 11.93 -3.02 -19.62
N TRP A 373 12.58 -3.59 -18.61
CA TRP A 373 13.83 -4.35 -18.81
C TRP A 373 13.60 -5.82 -19.17
N GLU A 374 12.36 -6.32 -19.07
CA GLU A 374 12.04 -7.72 -19.38
C GLU A 374 12.33 -8.05 -20.86
N ASP A 375 12.28 -7.06 -21.75
CA ASP A 375 12.59 -7.20 -23.19
C ASP A 375 14.10 -7.22 -23.52
N GLU A 376 14.97 -7.01 -22.53
CA GLU A 376 16.43 -6.97 -22.72
C GLU A 376 17.13 -8.32 -22.48
N ILE A 377 16.37 -9.36 -22.10
CA ILE A 377 16.84 -10.74 -21.89
C ILE A 377 16.49 -11.58 -23.12
#